data_AF-A0A171B5W9-F1
#
_entry.id   AF-A0A171B5W9-F1
#
_cell.length_a   1.000
_cell.length_b   1.000
_cell.length_c   1.000
_cell.angle_alpha   90.00
_cell.angle_beta   90.00
_cell.angle_gamma   90.00
#
_symmetry.space_group_name_H-M   'P 1'
#
loop_
_entity.id
_entity.type
_entity.pdbx_description
1 polymer ?
#
loop_
_entity_poly.entity_id
_entity_poly.type
_entity_poly.pdbx_seq_one_letter_code
_entity_poly.pdbx_strand_id
1 'polypeptide(L)'
;MCLKYKRINEGLWISERSNLETKFAFLPVNMEYAHSVVHLGVHPQIFTEGKHGLGIYLTTDINCCLQGIAAQWVWGKSMLGIETQLILLVEFINHSSVITYMENKAICKEQNSSKDGNNSGMFYFLPTHKLVRVRYIMLYVKTPSTLTSNSSKEIKDLEDIYMRTVLYLTITLTAIILAK
;
A
#
# COMPACT_ATOMS: atom_id res chain seq x y z
N MET A 1 -8.48 -13.41 26.47
CA MET A 1 -7.43 -12.51 27.01
C MET A 1 -7.38 -11.27 26.10
N CYS A 2 -7.98 -10.15 26.50
CA CYS A 2 -7.91 -8.91 25.70
C CYS A 2 -6.56 -8.24 25.95
N LEU A 3 -5.66 -8.30 24.98
CA LEU A 3 -4.41 -7.53 25.01
C LEU A 3 -4.77 -6.04 24.87
N LYS A 4 -4.77 -5.31 26.00
CA LYS A 4 -4.83 -3.84 26.00
C LYS A 4 -3.54 -3.31 25.40
N TYR A 5 -3.52 -3.11 24.08
CA TYR A 5 -2.41 -2.42 23.43
C TYR A 5 -2.53 -0.92 23.68
N LYS A 6 -1.55 -0.36 24.39
CA LYS A 6 -1.40 1.08 24.56
C LYS A 6 -0.71 1.61 23.30
N ARG A 7 -1.38 2.52 22.58
CA ARG A 7 -0.78 3.26 21.45
C ARG A 7 0.57 3.83 21.90
N ILE A 8 1.60 3.72 21.05
CA ILE A 8 2.89 4.38 21.30
C ILE A 8 2.60 5.87 21.51
N ASN A 9 2.81 6.33 22.75
CA ASN A 9 2.56 7.71 23.12
C ASN A 9 3.59 8.58 22.42
N GLU A 10 3.19 9.63 21.72
CA GLU A 10 4.14 10.47 20.96
C GLU A 10 5.25 11.02 21.87
N GLY A 11 4.94 11.28 23.15
CA GLY A 11 5.94 11.68 24.14
C GLY A 11 7.03 10.63 24.40
N LEU A 12 6.72 9.33 24.35
CA LEU A 12 7.72 8.26 24.53
C LEU A 12 8.64 8.14 23.31
N TRP A 13 8.08 8.33 22.11
CA TRP A 13 8.90 8.36 20.89
C TRP A 13 9.86 9.55 20.88
N ILE A 14 9.36 10.73 21.29
CA ILE A 14 10.16 11.96 21.34
C ILE A 14 11.29 11.84 22.37
N SER A 15 11.03 11.24 23.54
CA SER A 15 12.08 11.02 24.54
C SER A 15 13.18 10.09 24.02
N GLU A 16 12.81 8.99 23.37
CA GLU A 16 13.75 8.02 22.82
C GLU A 16 14.56 8.60 21.65
N ARG A 17 13.93 9.48 20.86
CA ARG A 17 14.56 10.17 19.73
C ARG A 17 15.58 11.22 20.16
N SER A 18 15.45 11.82 21.35
CA SER A 18 15.96 13.15 21.70
C SER A 18 17.39 13.52 21.25
N ASN A 19 18.29 12.57 21.01
CA ASN A 19 19.63 12.81 20.45
C ASN A 19 20.07 11.86 19.31
N LEU A 20 19.16 11.05 18.76
CA LEU A 20 19.48 10.02 17.77
C LEU A 20 18.91 10.36 16.39
N GLU A 21 19.70 10.08 15.36
CA GLU A 21 19.26 10.22 13.97
C GLU A 21 18.14 9.22 13.64
N THR A 22 17.19 9.66 12.82
CA THR A 22 16.14 8.78 12.31
C THR A 22 16.36 8.50 10.83
N LYS A 23 16.01 7.28 10.41
CA LYS A 23 16.08 6.82 9.03
C LYS A 23 14.73 6.29 8.60
N PHE A 24 14.52 6.26 7.29
CA PHE A 24 13.32 5.72 6.68
C PHE A 24 13.61 4.38 6.02
N ALA A 25 12.67 3.45 6.16
CA ALA A 25 12.71 2.17 5.47
C ALA A 25 11.30 1.63 5.25
N PHE A 26 11.20 0.62 4.39
CA PHE A 26 9.97 -0.07 4.06
C PHE A 26 9.83 -1.34 4.90
N LEU A 27 8.60 -1.58 5.34
CA LEU A 27 8.19 -2.77 6.08
C LEU A 27 7.00 -3.41 5.34
N PRO A 28 7.17 -4.58 4.71
CA PRO A 28 6.04 -5.33 4.17
C PRO A 28 5.22 -5.91 5.33
N VAL A 29 3.89 -5.78 5.27
CA VAL A 29 3.00 -6.29 6.32
C VAL A 29 1.83 -7.03 5.70
N ASN A 30 1.47 -8.18 6.26
CA ASN A 30 0.24 -8.86 5.85
C ASN A 30 -0.98 -8.00 6.16
N MET A 31 -1.93 -7.97 5.24
CA MET A 31 -3.16 -7.21 5.32
C MET A 31 -4.02 -7.58 6.54
N GLU A 32 -3.87 -8.80 7.08
CA GLU A 32 -4.50 -9.22 8.35
C GLU A 32 -4.10 -8.33 9.54
N TYR A 33 -2.89 -7.76 9.52
CA TYR A 33 -2.40 -6.86 10.56
C TYR A 33 -2.66 -5.38 10.27
N ALA A 34 -3.22 -5.04 9.11
CA ALA A 34 -3.41 -3.65 8.67
C ALA A 34 -4.16 -2.82 9.71
N HIS A 35 -5.29 -3.32 10.19
CA HIS A 35 -6.12 -2.64 11.18
C HIS A 35 -5.35 -2.43 12.49
N SER A 36 -4.64 -3.45 12.97
CA SER A 36 -3.86 -3.38 14.21
C SER A 36 -2.70 -2.38 14.11
N VAL A 37 -1.98 -2.38 12.99
CA VAL A 37 -0.89 -1.42 12.73
C VAL A 37 -1.38 0.02 12.77
N VAL A 38 -2.51 0.32 12.14
CA VAL A 38 -3.06 1.68 12.06
C VAL A 38 -3.40 2.20 13.45
N HIS A 39 -3.97 1.36 14.31
CA HIS A 39 -4.46 1.79 15.62
C HIS A 39 -3.38 1.77 16.70
N LEU A 40 -2.51 0.75 16.67
CA LEU A 40 -1.57 0.43 17.74
C LEU A 40 -0.12 0.81 17.38
N GLY A 41 0.17 0.96 16.09
CA GLY A 41 1.53 1.02 15.57
C GLY A 41 2.11 -0.38 15.33
N VAL A 42 3.42 -0.41 15.04
CA VAL A 42 4.15 -1.68 14.91
C VAL A 42 4.18 -2.35 16.28
N HIS A 43 3.85 -3.65 16.31
CA HIS A 43 3.75 -4.41 17.55
C HIS A 43 4.31 -5.83 17.37
N PRO A 44 4.75 -6.49 18.47
CA PRO A 44 5.36 -7.81 18.49
C PRO A 44 4.69 -8.92 17.66
N GLN A 45 3.37 -8.85 17.45
CA GLN A 45 2.67 -9.87 16.64
C GLN A 45 3.06 -9.84 15.15
N ILE A 46 3.61 -8.72 14.68
CA ILE A 46 4.12 -8.55 13.30
C ILE A 46 5.57 -9.04 13.19
N PHE A 47 6.21 -9.42 14.30
CA PHE A 47 7.61 -9.82 14.27
C PHE A 47 7.74 -11.08 13.43
N THR A 48 8.76 -11.08 12.59
CA THR A 48 9.09 -12.20 11.73
C THR A 48 10.35 -12.86 12.29
N GLU A 49 10.44 -14.18 12.18
CA GLU A 49 11.68 -14.89 12.47
C GLU A 49 12.59 -14.84 11.24
N GLY A 50 13.88 -14.60 11.46
CA GLY A 50 14.86 -14.56 10.39
C GLY A 50 16.28 -14.70 10.92
N LYS A 51 17.26 -14.29 10.10
CA LYS A 51 18.70 -14.49 10.35
C LYS A 51 19.22 -13.90 11.66
N HIS A 52 18.62 -12.80 12.12
CA HIS A 52 19.01 -12.08 13.32
C HIS A 52 18.07 -12.35 14.51
N GLY A 53 17.17 -13.33 14.38
CA GLY A 53 16.18 -13.70 15.39
C GLY A 53 14.79 -13.13 15.13
N LEU A 54 13.95 -13.17 16.15
CA LEU A 54 12.59 -12.63 16.12
C LEU A 54 12.61 -11.11 16.23
N GLY A 55 12.09 -10.41 15.22
CA GLY A 55 12.07 -8.96 15.22
C GLY A 55 11.45 -8.36 13.96
N ILE A 56 11.76 -7.09 13.72
CA ILE A 56 11.24 -6.34 12.59
C ILE A 56 12.35 -6.23 11.55
N TYR A 57 12.05 -6.69 10.34
CA TYR A 57 12.94 -6.64 9.20
C TYR A 57 12.49 -5.52 8.27
N LEU A 58 13.38 -4.55 8.03
CA LEU A 58 13.15 -3.40 7.18
C LEU A 58 14.08 -3.44 5.99
N THR A 59 13.64 -2.87 4.87
CA THR A 59 14.47 -2.73 3.66
C THR A 59 14.40 -1.32 3.12
N THR A 60 15.48 -0.89 2.47
CA THR A 60 15.52 0.39 1.74
C THR A 60 14.89 0.31 0.35
N ASP A 61 14.69 -0.90 -0.19
CA ASP A 61 14.18 -1.11 -1.53
C ASP A 61 12.75 -1.64 -1.53
N ILE A 62 11.83 -0.82 -2.04
CA ILE A 62 10.41 -1.17 -2.14
C ILE A 62 10.15 -2.35 -3.07
N ASN A 63 10.98 -2.55 -4.10
CA ASN A 63 10.81 -3.67 -5.03
C ASN A 63 10.99 -5.00 -4.31
N CYS A 64 11.92 -5.06 -3.35
CA CYS A 64 12.11 -6.26 -2.57
C CYS A 64 10.91 -6.55 -1.64
N CYS A 65 10.25 -5.51 -1.11
CA CYS A 65 8.99 -5.70 -0.39
C CYS A 65 7.89 -6.28 -1.28
N LEU A 66 7.71 -5.72 -2.48
CA LEU A 66 6.65 -6.12 -3.42
C LEU A 66 6.82 -7.55 -3.92
N GLN A 67 8.06 -7.99 -4.11
CA GLN A 67 8.37 -9.36 -4.51
C GLN A 67 8.34 -10.33 -3.33
N GLY A 68 8.67 -9.86 -2.12
CA GLY A 68 8.73 -10.68 -0.92
C GLY A 68 7.36 -11.01 -0.32
N ILE A 69 6.33 -10.19 -0.53
CA ILE A 69 4.98 -10.41 -0.01
C ILE A 69 4.01 -10.79 -1.13
N ALA A 70 3.18 -11.81 -0.92
CA ALA A 70 2.12 -12.14 -1.87
C ALA A 70 0.98 -11.12 -1.79
N ALA A 71 0.32 -10.82 -2.92
CA ALA A 71 -0.93 -10.07 -2.91
C ALA A 71 -2.02 -10.86 -2.17
N GLN A 72 -2.73 -10.20 -1.27
CA GLN A 72 -3.75 -10.83 -0.44
C GLN A 72 -5.14 -10.38 -0.85
N TRP A 73 -6.09 -11.32 -0.77
CA TRP A 73 -7.49 -11.04 -0.99
C TRP A 73 -8.06 -10.19 0.13
N VAL A 74 -8.70 -9.10 -0.23
CA VAL A 74 -9.34 -8.16 0.67
C VAL A 74 -10.84 -8.15 0.45
N TRP A 75 -11.50 -7.06 0.84
CA TRP A 75 -12.94 -6.95 0.69
C TRP A 75 -13.36 -6.96 -0.77
N GLY A 76 -14.17 -7.94 -1.17
CA GLY A 76 -14.62 -8.12 -2.56
C GLY A 76 -15.41 -6.94 -3.14
N LYS A 77 -15.97 -6.06 -2.29
CA LYS A 77 -16.65 -4.81 -2.70
C LYS A 77 -15.80 -3.56 -2.50
N SER A 78 -14.50 -3.71 -2.21
CA SER A 78 -13.56 -2.60 -2.07
C SER A 78 -13.48 -1.80 -3.37
N MET A 79 -13.61 -0.48 -3.26
CA MET A 79 -13.39 0.42 -4.41
C MET A 79 -11.94 0.42 -4.88
N LEU A 80 -10.99 0.07 -4.01
CA LEU A 80 -9.58 0.05 -4.38
C LEU A 80 -9.26 -1.17 -5.25
N GLY A 81 -9.84 -2.33 -4.94
CA GLY A 81 -9.58 -3.59 -5.61
C GLY A 81 -9.69 -4.76 -4.63
N ILE A 82 -9.66 -5.98 -5.17
CA ILE A 82 -9.87 -7.21 -4.41
C ILE A 82 -8.57 -7.89 -3.97
N GLU A 83 -7.46 -7.59 -4.64
CA GLU A 83 -6.14 -8.13 -4.31
C GLU A 83 -5.15 -6.98 -4.08
N THR A 84 -4.62 -6.90 -2.86
CA THR A 84 -3.73 -5.80 -2.45
C THR A 84 -2.54 -6.29 -1.64
N GLN A 85 -1.42 -5.58 -1.76
CA GLN A 85 -0.24 -5.70 -0.91
C GLN A 85 -0.10 -4.44 -0.06
N LEU A 86 0.23 -4.62 1.23
CA LEU A 86 0.41 -3.53 2.17
C LEU A 86 1.89 -3.36 2.51
N ILE A 87 2.39 -2.15 2.30
CA ILE A 87 3.76 -1.77 2.62
C ILE A 87 3.71 -0.51 3.48
N LEU A 88 4.45 -0.50 4.58
CA LEU A 88 4.55 0.64 5.48
C LEU A 88 5.87 1.36 5.21
N LEU A 89 5.81 2.69 5.08
CA LEU A 89 7.00 3.53 5.20
C LEU A 89 7.15 3.89 6.67
N VAL A 90 8.19 3.35 7.29
CA VAL A 90 8.47 3.53 8.70
C VAL A 90 9.67 4.43 8.91
N GLU A 91 9.58 5.27 9.93
CA GLU A 91 10.72 5.99 10.48
C GLU A 91 11.22 5.18 11.68
N PHE A 92 12.52 4.90 11.71
CA PHE A 92 13.15 4.23 12.83
C PHE A 92 14.31 5.04 13.40
N ILE A 93 14.55 4.87 14.70
CA ILE A 93 15.67 5.51 15.40
C ILE A 93 16.92 4.67 15.19
N ASN A 94 18.00 5.28 14.72
CA ASN A 94 19.29 4.64 14.54
C ASN A 94 19.96 4.43 15.92
N HIS A 95 19.55 3.38 16.62
CA HIS A 95 20.10 2.97 17.92
C HIS A 95 21.18 1.89 17.72
N SER A 96 22.08 1.72 18.70
CA SER A 96 23.12 0.66 18.67
C SER A 96 22.57 -0.76 18.58
N SER A 97 21.29 -0.95 18.91
CA SER A 97 20.58 -2.23 18.80
C SER A 97 20.10 -2.55 17.38
N VAL A 98 20.16 -1.58 16.45
CA VAL A 98 19.76 -1.78 15.06
C VAL A 98 20.90 -2.44 14.31
N ILE A 99 20.65 -3.62 13.77
CA ILE A 99 21.63 -4.34 12.97
C ILE A 99 21.41 -3.94 11.51
N THR A 100 22.40 -3.29 10.91
CA THR A 100 22.41 -3.00 9.48
C THR A 100 23.16 -4.10 8.76
N TYR A 101 22.56 -4.68 7.73
CA TYR A 101 23.20 -5.72 6.94
C TYR A 101 22.88 -5.56 5.45
N MET A 102 23.82 -6.02 4.64
CA MET A 102 23.72 -6.08 3.19
C MET A 102 23.31 -7.49 2.80
N GLU A 103 22.24 -7.61 2.02
CA GLU A 103 21.82 -8.91 1.51
C GLU A 103 21.60 -8.85 0.00
N ASN A 104 22.03 -9.92 -0.67
CA ASN A 104 21.94 -10.03 -2.11
C ASN A 104 20.46 -10.10 -2.53
N LYS A 105 20.01 -9.17 -3.38
CA LYS A 105 18.61 -9.09 -3.85
C LYS A 105 18.20 -10.27 -4.73
N ALA A 106 19.02 -11.31 -4.86
CA ALA A 106 18.69 -12.55 -5.55
C ALA A 106 17.45 -13.26 -4.96
N ILE A 107 17.09 -12.99 -3.70
CA ILE A 107 15.84 -13.44 -3.07
C ILE A 107 14.63 -12.66 -3.63
N CYS A 108 14.81 -11.44 -4.12
CA CYS A 108 13.79 -10.59 -4.74
C CYS A 108 13.74 -10.87 -6.28
N LYS A 109 13.57 -12.13 -6.66
CA LYS A 109 13.89 -12.64 -8.01
C LYS A 109 13.05 -12.02 -9.15
N GLU A 110 13.80 -11.48 -10.12
CA GLU A 110 13.51 -11.25 -11.56
C GLU A 110 12.39 -10.29 -11.98
N GLN A 111 12.78 -9.17 -12.61
CA GLN A 111 12.75 -9.04 -14.08
C GLN A 111 13.57 -7.82 -14.57
N ASN A 112 14.34 -8.07 -15.64
CA ASN A 112 15.03 -7.12 -16.53
C ASN A 112 16.45 -6.66 -16.17
N SER A 113 17.39 -7.45 -16.69
CA SER A 113 18.57 -7.04 -17.47
C SER A 113 19.49 -5.95 -16.91
N SER A 114 20.62 -6.37 -16.35
CA SER A 114 21.93 -6.21 -17.00
C SER A 114 23.04 -6.72 -16.08
N LYS A 115 24.07 -7.26 -16.72
CA LYS A 115 25.31 -7.73 -16.11
C LYS A 115 26.02 -6.55 -15.43
N ASP A 116 26.78 -6.85 -14.38
CA ASP A 116 27.70 -5.95 -13.67
C ASP A 116 27.04 -4.86 -12.81
N GLY A 117 26.60 -5.25 -11.62
CA GLY A 117 26.29 -4.31 -10.57
C GLY A 117 25.98 -5.06 -9.29
N ASN A 118 26.68 -4.72 -8.22
CA ASN A 118 26.53 -5.30 -6.89
C ASN A 118 25.07 -5.16 -6.41
N ASN A 119 24.19 -6.12 -6.73
CA ASN A 119 22.75 -6.08 -6.50
C ASN A 119 22.41 -6.38 -5.03
N SER A 120 23.11 -5.72 -4.11
CA SER A 120 22.93 -5.83 -2.68
C SER A 120 21.95 -4.76 -2.21
N GLY A 121 20.91 -5.16 -1.47
CA GLY A 121 20.00 -4.26 -0.78
C GLY A 121 20.50 -3.97 0.63
N MET A 122 20.25 -2.76 1.13
CA MET A 122 20.46 -2.43 2.54
C MET A 122 19.22 -2.84 3.34
N PHE A 123 19.43 -3.65 4.37
CA PHE A 123 18.40 -4.13 5.29
C PHE A 123 18.73 -3.72 6.71
N TYR A 124 17.68 -3.55 7.52
CA TYR A 124 17.79 -3.26 8.93
C TYR A 124 16.99 -4.27 9.73
N PHE A 125 17.58 -4.78 10.80
CA PHE A 125 16.90 -5.59 11.78
C PHE A 125 16.74 -4.80 13.08
N LEU A 126 15.50 -4.75 13.57
CA LEU A 126 15.13 -4.09 14.81
C LEU A 126 14.58 -5.13 15.81
N PRO A 127 15.20 -5.31 16.97
CA PRO A 127 14.72 -6.25 17.98
C PRO A 127 13.51 -5.72 18.76
N THR A 128 13.22 -4.42 18.69
CA THR A 128 12.19 -3.77 19.52
C THR A 128 11.32 -2.82 18.71
N HIS A 129 10.00 -2.95 18.86
CA HIS A 129 9.00 -2.14 18.17
C HIS A 129 8.96 -0.66 18.61
N LYS A 130 9.50 -0.34 19.79
CA LYS A 130 9.56 1.03 20.32
C LYS A 130 10.47 1.96 19.50
N LEU A 131 11.40 1.38 18.73
CA LEU A 131 12.35 2.12 17.89
C LEU A 131 11.81 2.41 16.49
N VAL A 132 10.57 2.01 16.17
CA VAL A 132 9.95 2.24 14.87
C VAL A 132 8.59 2.95 15.00
N ARG A 133 8.32 3.84 14.05
CA ARG A 133 7.05 4.56 13.90
C ARG A 133 6.57 4.48 12.45
N VAL A 134 5.29 4.16 12.26
CA VAL A 134 4.67 4.22 10.92
C VAL A 134 4.43 5.67 10.54
N ARG A 135 4.85 6.05 9.33
CA ARG A 135 4.65 7.40 8.78
C ARG A 135 3.66 7.41 7.63
N TYR A 136 3.82 6.48 6.70
CA TYR A 136 2.93 6.34 5.56
C TYR A 136 2.56 4.89 5.33
N ILE A 137 1.37 4.71 4.75
CA ILE A 137 0.84 3.42 4.35
C ILE A 137 0.75 3.43 2.84
N MET A 138 1.43 2.49 2.20
CA MET A 138 1.42 2.29 0.76
C MET A 138 0.62 1.03 0.46
N LEU A 139 -0.44 1.20 -0.32
CA LEU A 139 -1.30 0.11 -0.74
C LEU A 139 -1.06 -0.13 -2.24
N TYR A 140 -0.58 -1.31 -2.58
CA TYR A 140 -0.40 -1.74 -3.96
C TYR A 140 -1.56 -2.61 -4.37
N VAL A 141 -2.32 -2.19 -5.37
CA VAL A 141 -3.47 -2.94 -5.86
C VAL A 141 -3.08 -3.69 -7.11
N LYS A 142 -3.16 -5.03 -7.07
CA LYS A 142 -2.85 -5.90 -8.21
C LYS A 142 -4.02 -6.01 -9.17
N THR A 143 -5.21 -6.22 -8.62
CA THR A 143 -6.45 -6.30 -9.38
C THR A 143 -7.29 -5.08 -9.03
N PRO A 144 -7.07 -3.93 -9.72
CA PRO A 144 -7.86 -2.73 -9.48
C PRO A 144 -9.31 -3.04 -9.78
N SER A 145 -10.21 -2.46 -8.98
CA SER A 145 -11.63 -2.55 -9.30
C SER A 145 -11.81 -1.95 -10.70
N THR A 146 -12.46 -2.68 -11.60
CA THR A 146 -13.00 -2.09 -12.82
C THR A 146 -14.16 -1.20 -12.41
N LEU A 147 -13.85 -0.06 -11.78
CA LEU A 147 -14.69 1.12 -11.88
C LEU A 147 -14.62 1.55 -13.35
N THR A 148 -15.32 0.82 -14.22
CA THR A 148 -15.96 1.49 -15.34
C THR A 148 -16.75 2.60 -14.69
N SER A 149 -16.28 3.84 -14.82
CA SER A 149 -17.00 4.97 -14.30
C SER A 149 -18.41 4.86 -14.91
N ASN A 150 -19.41 4.62 -14.06
CA ASN A 150 -20.79 4.62 -14.53
C ASN A 150 -21.14 6.00 -15.11
N SER A 151 -20.33 7.05 -14.85
CA SER A 151 -20.39 8.32 -15.55
C SER A 151 -20.32 8.19 -17.07
N SER A 152 -19.54 7.26 -17.61
CA SER A 152 -19.45 7.06 -19.06
C SER A 152 -20.69 6.40 -19.66
N LYS A 153 -21.47 5.66 -18.86
CA LYS A 153 -22.74 5.06 -19.28
C LYS A 153 -23.87 6.09 -19.17
N GLU A 154 -23.91 6.84 -18.07
CA GLU A 154 -24.90 7.93 -17.89
C GLU A 154 -24.77 9.01 -18.96
N ILE A 155 -23.55 9.40 -19.35
CA ILE A 155 -23.35 10.40 -20.42
C ILE A 155 -23.82 9.85 -21.78
N LYS A 156 -23.54 8.58 -22.07
CA LYS A 156 -23.99 7.94 -23.33
C LYS A 156 -25.51 7.79 -23.40
N ASP A 157 -26.15 7.45 -22.28
CA ASP A 157 -27.61 7.33 -22.21
C ASP A 157 -28.30 8.71 -22.40
N LEU A 158 -27.69 9.79 -21.89
CA LEU A 158 -28.18 11.15 -22.10
C LEU A 158 -28.03 11.62 -23.56
N GLU A 159 -26.90 11.31 -24.21
CA GLU A 159 -26.70 11.60 -25.63
C GLU A 159 -27.72 10.87 -26.51
N ASP A 160 -28.03 9.61 -26.20
CA ASP A 160 -28.99 8.81 -26.98
C ASP A 160 -30.44 9.32 -26.81
N ILE A 161 -30.82 9.76 -25.60
CA ILE A 161 -32.12 10.40 -25.34
C ILE A 161 -32.24 11.74 -26.09
N TYR A 162 -31.18 12.55 -26.11
CA TYR A 162 -31.16 13.83 -26.84
C TYR A 162 -31.30 13.61 -28.35
N MET A 163 -30.57 12.65 -28.92
CA MET A 163 -30.63 12.37 -30.37
C MET A 163 -32.02 11.85 -30.79
N ARG A 164 -32.66 11.01 -29.98
CA ARG A 164 -34.03 10.54 -30.26
C ARG A 164 -35.05 11.69 -30.20
N THR A 165 -34.96 12.57 -29.22
CA THR A 165 -35.90 13.70 -29.08
C THR A 165 -35.78 14.70 -30.24
N VAL A 166 -34.56 15.02 -30.68
CA VAL A 166 -34.33 15.86 -31.87
C VAL A 166 -34.90 15.22 -33.14
N LEU A 167 -34.73 13.90 -33.32
CA LEU A 167 -35.30 13.17 -34.45
C LEU A 167 -36.84 13.27 -34.48
N TYR A 168 -37.51 13.07 -33.33
CA TYR A 168 -38.97 13.19 -33.27
C TYR A 168 -39.47 14.61 -33.58
N LEU A 169 -38.77 15.64 -33.09
CA LEU A 169 -39.12 17.03 -33.37
C LEU A 169 -38.95 17.38 -34.86
N THR A 170 -37.89 16.91 -35.51
CA THR A 170 -37.67 17.17 -36.95
C THR A 170 -38.67 16.42 -37.83
N ILE A 171 -39.05 15.19 -37.49
CA ILE A 171 -40.08 14.44 -38.22
C ILE A 171 -41.46 15.09 -38.06
N THR A 172 -41.82 15.55 -36.87
CA THR A 172 -43.11 16.22 -36.65
C THR A 172 -43.19 17.59 -37.34
N LEU A 173 -42.11 18.38 -37.31
CA LEU A 173 -42.02 19.65 -38.04
C LEU A 173 -42.13 19.45 -39.56
N THR A 174 -41.43 18.47 -40.12
CA THR A 174 -41.51 18.18 -41.57
C THR A 174 -42.90 17.68 -41.97
N ALA A 175 -43.54 16.84 -41.16
CA ALA A 175 -44.93 16.40 -41.39
C ALA A 175 -45.93 17.58 -41.36
N ILE A 176 -45.77 18.53 -40.44
CA ILE A 176 -46.63 19.72 -40.35
C ILE A 176 -46.45 20.64 -41.58
N ILE A 177 -45.22 20.81 -42.06
CA ILE A 177 -44.92 21.61 -43.25
C ILE A 177 -45.51 20.95 -44.51
N LEU A 178 -45.47 19.62 -44.60
CA LEU A 178 -45.99 18.88 -45.75
C LEU A 178 -47.52 18.81 -45.79
N ALA A 179 -48.18 18.93 -44.63
CA ALA A 179 -49.64 18.90 -44.49
C ALA A 179 -50.32 20.26 -44.71
N LYS A 180 -49.54 21.31 -45.00
CA LYS A 180 -50.00 22.69 -45.18
C LYS A 180 -49.77 23.15 -46.62
#